data_AF-A0A2E9LMQ8-F1
#
_entry.id   AF-A0A2E9LMQ8-F1
#
_cell.length_a   1.000
_cell.length_b   1.000
_cell.length_c   1.000
_cell.angle_alpha   90.00
_cell.angle_beta   90.00
_cell.angle_gamma   90.00
#
_symmetry.space_group_name_H-M   'P 1'
#
loop_
_entity.id
_entity.type
_entity.pdbx_description
1 polymer ?
#
loop_
_entity_poly.entity_id
_entity_poly.type
_entity_poly.pdbx_seq_one_letter_code
_entity_poly.pdbx_strand_id
1 'polypeptide(L)'
;MIFTGTDDLAVLALAVLIDLTLGEPPMWAHPTVWMGRMLGFVERRLPKEGTSALVSGLLMASTLPLIWGVAAYFTAFWLKEAHTVAYILVGAALLKTTFSVRLLHKEAALIRTYLRRDDMEKVRGRMSSLVSRDPSNLTAAQATAATVESVSENINDSFLAPWLFFALFGLPGAFAFRMINTLDSMIGYRGVYEYLGKASAKLDDLVNLIPARIAGLLLVLSAGFLPGQKLSRAWSIMLRHHSRTQSPNAGWTMAGMAGALGVQLEKDDPELGYKLGEPDRQIEPEDITRTVQSMYMVAFFGMAIAFAIIYLWGNII
;
A
#
# COMPACT_ATOMS: atom_id res chain seq x y z
N MET A 1 -6.05 -10.30 -27.15
CA MET A 1 -5.10 -10.40 -26.02
C MET A 1 -5.93 -10.70 -24.77
N ILE A 2 -5.55 -11.67 -23.92
CA ILE A 2 -6.46 -12.25 -22.92
C ILE A 2 -6.89 -11.24 -21.83
N PHE A 3 -6.14 -10.16 -21.62
CA PHE A 3 -6.43 -9.12 -20.62
C PHE A 3 -6.40 -7.76 -21.31
N THR A 4 -7.25 -6.83 -20.85
CA THR A 4 -7.68 -5.52 -21.38
C THR A 4 -9.01 -5.53 -22.15
N GLY A 5 -10.08 -6.03 -21.52
CA GLY A 5 -11.45 -5.98 -22.07
C GLY A 5 -12.45 -5.35 -21.10
N THR A 6 -13.71 -5.17 -21.55
CA THR A 6 -14.82 -4.68 -20.71
C THR A 6 -15.04 -5.53 -19.45
N ASP A 7 -14.70 -6.80 -19.51
CA ASP A 7 -14.79 -7.73 -18.38
C ASP A 7 -13.88 -7.31 -17.22
N ASP A 8 -12.71 -6.74 -17.53
CA ASP A 8 -11.73 -6.34 -16.51
C ASP A 8 -12.21 -5.08 -15.75
N LEU A 9 -13.02 -4.22 -16.39
CA LEU A 9 -13.73 -3.14 -15.71
C LEU A 9 -14.70 -3.71 -14.69
N ALA A 10 -15.48 -4.73 -15.07
CA ALA A 10 -16.41 -5.40 -14.17
C ALA A 10 -15.69 -6.12 -13.02
N VAL A 11 -14.55 -6.77 -13.30
CA VAL A 11 -13.69 -7.38 -12.28
C VAL A 11 -13.22 -6.35 -11.26
N LEU A 12 -12.66 -5.23 -11.69
CA LEU A 12 -12.16 -4.20 -10.78
C LEU A 12 -13.31 -3.55 -9.99
N ALA A 13 -14.42 -3.20 -10.64
CA ALA A 13 -15.59 -2.63 -9.98
C ALA A 13 -16.15 -3.58 -8.90
N LEU A 14 -16.31 -4.86 -9.23
CA LEU A 14 -16.80 -5.87 -8.30
C LEU A 14 -15.80 -6.14 -7.17
N ALA A 15 -14.50 -6.19 -7.44
CA ALA A 15 -13.47 -6.39 -6.42
C ALA A 15 -13.49 -5.24 -5.39
N VAL A 16 -13.60 -3.99 -5.85
CA VAL A 16 -13.70 -2.81 -4.97
C VAL A 16 -15.00 -2.87 -4.17
N LEU A 17 -16.12 -3.25 -4.79
CA LEU A 17 -17.39 -3.43 -4.08
C LEU A 17 -17.28 -4.50 -2.98
N ILE A 18 -16.63 -5.63 -3.27
CA ILE A 18 -16.36 -6.69 -2.28
C ILE A 18 -15.52 -6.15 -1.12
N ASP A 19 -14.44 -5.41 -1.39
CA ASP A 19 -13.60 -4.84 -0.34
C ASP A 19 -14.39 -3.88 0.57
N LEU A 20 -15.20 -2.99 -0.03
CA LEU A 20 -15.99 -2.01 0.72
C LEU A 20 -17.14 -2.66 1.51
N THR A 21 -17.70 -3.79 1.07
CA THR A 21 -18.89 -4.43 1.69
C THR A 21 -18.59 -5.64 2.57
N LEU A 22 -17.66 -6.50 2.15
CA LEU A 22 -17.29 -7.74 2.87
C LEU A 22 -15.93 -7.62 3.58
N GLY A 23 -15.00 -6.81 3.05
CA GLY A 23 -13.63 -6.71 3.56
C GLY A 23 -12.81 -7.99 3.28
N GLU A 24 -11.82 -8.28 4.13
CA GLU A 24 -10.87 -9.39 3.89
C GLU A 24 -11.50 -10.80 3.97
N PRO A 25 -11.13 -11.72 3.06
CA PRO A 25 -11.52 -13.12 3.18
C PRO A 25 -10.78 -13.78 4.37
N PRO A 26 -11.28 -14.93 4.86
CA PRO A 26 -10.58 -15.71 5.87
C PRO A 26 -9.16 -16.08 5.45
N MET A 27 -8.23 -16.18 6.40
CA MET A 27 -6.80 -16.48 6.14
C MET A 27 -6.56 -17.75 5.29
N TRP A 28 -7.44 -18.75 5.39
CA TRP A 28 -7.32 -19.97 4.61
C TRP A 28 -7.65 -19.78 3.13
N ALA A 29 -8.37 -18.71 2.76
CA ALA A 29 -8.81 -18.37 1.41
C ALA A 29 -8.11 -17.11 0.84
N HIS A 30 -6.98 -16.71 1.43
CA HIS A 30 -6.35 -15.42 1.13
C HIS A 30 -4.96 -15.62 0.49
N PRO A 31 -4.81 -15.48 -0.83
CA PRO A 31 -3.54 -15.66 -1.53
C PRO A 31 -2.36 -14.87 -0.97
N THR A 32 -2.54 -13.60 -0.60
CA THR A 32 -1.50 -12.82 0.10
C THR A 32 -1.01 -13.47 1.40
N VAL A 33 -1.88 -14.10 2.18
CA VAL A 33 -1.48 -14.85 3.37
C VAL A 33 -0.66 -16.10 2.98
N TRP A 34 -1.03 -16.76 1.88
CA TRP A 34 -0.27 -17.90 1.36
C TRP A 34 1.11 -17.49 0.85
N MET A 35 1.22 -16.33 0.17
CA MET A 35 2.50 -15.72 -0.22
C MET A 35 3.40 -15.53 0.99
N GLY A 36 2.89 -14.95 2.08
CA GLY A 36 3.66 -14.74 3.30
C GLY A 36 4.09 -16.04 4.00
N ARG A 37 3.20 -17.05 4.03
CA ARG A 37 3.53 -18.39 4.58
C ARG A 37 4.61 -19.09 3.76
N MET A 38 4.50 -19.03 2.44
CA MET A 38 5.51 -19.56 1.51
C MET A 38 6.85 -18.85 1.74
N LEU A 39 6.85 -17.52 1.82
CA LEU A 39 8.04 -16.72 2.07
C LEU A 39 8.71 -17.09 3.40
N GLY A 40 7.95 -17.13 4.50
CA GLY A 40 8.49 -17.50 5.81
C GLY A 40 9.05 -18.93 5.86
N PHE A 41 8.55 -19.85 5.04
CA PHE A 41 9.11 -21.20 4.91
C PHE A 41 10.42 -21.23 4.10
N VAL A 42 10.48 -20.45 3.01
CA VAL A 42 11.66 -20.36 2.14
C VAL A 42 12.79 -19.65 2.86
N GLU A 43 12.52 -18.46 3.39
CA GLU A 43 13.47 -17.59 4.11
C GLU A 43 14.22 -18.33 5.23
N ARG A 44 13.52 -19.15 6.02
CA ARG A 44 14.13 -19.91 7.13
C ARG A 44 15.23 -20.87 6.70
N ARG A 45 15.28 -21.26 5.43
CA ARG A 45 16.29 -22.18 4.89
C ARG A 45 17.42 -21.49 4.14
N LEU A 46 17.35 -20.17 3.98
CA LEU A 46 18.30 -19.44 3.18
C LEU A 46 19.41 -18.82 4.04
N PRO A 47 20.61 -18.66 3.46
CA PRO A 47 21.67 -17.92 4.13
C PRO A 47 21.22 -16.47 4.36
N LYS A 48 21.58 -15.92 5.51
CA LYS A 48 21.22 -14.55 5.90
C LYS A 48 22.35 -13.54 5.66
N GLU A 49 23.58 -14.03 5.54
CA GLU A 49 24.78 -13.20 5.41
C GLU A 49 25.62 -13.55 4.18
N GLY A 50 26.39 -12.58 3.71
CA GLY A 50 27.35 -12.74 2.63
C GLY A 50 26.74 -12.85 1.22
N THR A 51 27.59 -13.21 0.25
CA THR A 51 27.23 -13.25 -1.17
C THR A 51 26.15 -14.29 -1.48
N SER A 52 26.12 -15.40 -0.76
CA SER A 52 25.09 -16.44 -0.94
C SER A 52 23.70 -15.94 -0.55
N ALA A 53 23.59 -15.09 0.48
CA ALA A 53 22.35 -14.43 0.86
C ALA A 53 21.88 -13.44 -0.23
N LEU A 54 22.81 -12.64 -0.79
CA LEU A 54 22.49 -11.73 -1.90
C LEU A 54 21.95 -12.47 -3.13
N VAL A 55 22.61 -13.56 -3.54
CA VAL A 55 22.18 -14.36 -4.70
C VAL A 55 20.83 -15.02 -4.42
N SER A 56 20.63 -15.58 -3.22
CA SER A 56 19.35 -16.18 -2.82
C SER A 56 18.22 -15.15 -2.82
N GLY A 57 18.48 -13.95 -2.30
CA GLY A 57 17.54 -12.83 -2.31
C GLY A 57 17.16 -12.37 -3.71
N LEU A 58 18.15 -12.26 -4.61
CA LEU A 58 17.91 -11.93 -6.01
C LEU A 58 17.07 -12.99 -6.73
N LEU A 59 17.35 -14.28 -6.47
CA LEU A 59 16.54 -15.37 -7.01
C LEU A 59 15.11 -15.32 -6.49
N MET A 60 14.90 -15.06 -5.19
CA MET A 60 13.55 -14.90 -4.63
C MET A 60 12.79 -13.73 -5.25
N ALA A 61 13.43 -12.56 -5.31
CA ALA A 61 12.83 -11.34 -5.83
C ALA A 61 12.45 -11.44 -7.31
N SER A 62 13.15 -12.27 -8.09
CA SER A 62 12.84 -12.51 -9.50
C SER A 62 11.86 -13.67 -9.72
N THR A 63 11.99 -14.77 -8.98
CA THR A 63 11.21 -16.00 -9.25
C THR A 63 9.83 -15.99 -8.59
N LEU A 64 9.69 -15.50 -7.35
CA LEU A 64 8.42 -15.59 -6.65
C LEU A 64 7.33 -14.71 -7.28
N PRO A 65 7.58 -13.44 -7.65
CA PRO A 65 6.60 -12.64 -8.37
C PRO A 65 6.21 -13.26 -9.71
N LEU A 66 7.17 -13.88 -10.41
CA LEU A 66 6.90 -14.59 -11.67
C LEU A 66 6.00 -15.80 -11.46
N ILE A 67 6.26 -16.63 -10.45
CA ILE A 67 5.42 -17.81 -10.13
C ILE A 67 3.98 -17.39 -9.87
N TRP A 68 3.76 -16.38 -9.03
CA TRP A 68 2.42 -15.89 -8.70
C TRP A 68 1.73 -15.20 -9.88
N GLY A 69 2.47 -14.41 -10.66
CA GLY A 69 1.97 -13.79 -11.88
C GLY A 69 1.56 -14.82 -12.94
N VAL A 70 2.38 -15.85 -13.17
CA VAL A 70 2.09 -16.94 -14.11
C VAL A 70 0.92 -17.80 -13.65
N ALA A 71 0.83 -18.11 -12.35
CA ALA A 71 -0.31 -18.84 -11.80
C ALA A 71 -1.62 -18.04 -11.96
N ALA A 72 -1.59 -16.73 -11.70
CA ALA A 72 -2.71 -15.83 -11.94
C ALA A 72 -3.06 -15.73 -13.43
N TYR A 73 -2.07 -15.70 -14.32
CA TYR A 73 -2.26 -15.70 -15.78
C TYR A 73 -3.02 -16.93 -16.24
N PHE A 74 -2.54 -18.13 -15.91
CA PHE A 74 -3.21 -19.35 -16.33
C PHE A 74 -4.60 -19.46 -15.71
N THR A 75 -4.75 -19.14 -14.42
CA THR A 75 -6.07 -19.15 -13.77
C THR A 75 -7.05 -18.23 -14.49
N ALA A 76 -6.62 -17.02 -14.81
CA ALA A 76 -7.45 -16.04 -15.50
C ALA A 76 -7.75 -16.45 -16.96
N PHE A 77 -6.78 -17.06 -17.65
CA PHE A 77 -6.97 -17.65 -18.99
C PHE A 77 -8.03 -18.76 -18.97
N TRP A 78 -7.88 -19.76 -18.09
CA TRP A 78 -8.82 -20.88 -17.96
C TRP A 78 -10.23 -20.40 -17.59
N LEU A 79 -10.35 -19.39 -16.73
CA LEU A 79 -11.65 -18.81 -16.37
C LEU A 79 -12.32 -18.10 -17.56
N LYS A 80 -11.56 -17.36 -18.38
CA LYS A 80 -12.09 -16.70 -19.58
C LYS A 80 -12.53 -17.71 -20.64
N GLU A 81 -11.73 -18.74 -20.88
CA GLU A 81 -12.08 -19.84 -21.80
C GLU A 81 -13.32 -20.62 -21.33
N ALA A 82 -13.48 -20.80 -20.02
CA ALA A 82 -14.63 -21.51 -19.46
C ALA A 82 -15.93 -20.70 -19.56
N HIS A 83 -15.96 -19.47 -19.02
CA HIS A 83 -17.14 -18.60 -19.07
C HIS A 83 -16.82 -17.18 -18.59
N THR A 84 -17.23 -16.14 -19.33
CA THR A 84 -17.00 -14.73 -18.97
C THR A 84 -17.48 -14.36 -17.56
N VAL A 85 -18.68 -14.82 -17.17
CA VAL A 85 -19.20 -14.56 -15.81
C VAL A 85 -18.34 -15.23 -14.73
N ALA A 86 -17.80 -16.43 -14.98
CA ALA A 86 -16.91 -17.10 -14.03
C ALA A 86 -15.61 -16.31 -13.86
N TYR A 87 -15.06 -15.80 -14.96
CA TYR A 87 -13.92 -14.88 -14.91
C TYR A 87 -14.24 -13.62 -14.09
N ILE A 88 -15.37 -12.96 -14.30
CA ILE A 88 -15.73 -11.74 -13.56
C ILE A 88 -15.82 -12.02 -12.06
N LEU A 89 -16.57 -13.05 -11.66
CA LEU A 89 -16.80 -13.36 -10.24
C LEU A 89 -15.54 -13.84 -9.54
N VAL A 90 -14.85 -14.84 -10.09
CA VAL A 90 -13.65 -15.43 -9.48
C VAL A 90 -12.47 -14.47 -9.60
N GLY A 91 -12.33 -13.80 -10.74
CA GLY A 91 -11.30 -12.78 -10.95
C GLY A 91 -11.45 -11.61 -9.99
N ALA A 92 -12.67 -11.14 -9.72
CA ALA A 92 -12.91 -10.09 -8.72
C ALA A 92 -12.53 -10.55 -7.31
N ALA A 93 -12.90 -11.78 -6.94
CA ALA A 93 -12.53 -12.34 -5.64
C ALA A 93 -11.00 -12.47 -5.48
N LEU A 94 -10.30 -12.91 -6.53
CA LEU A 94 -8.83 -12.98 -6.56
C LEU A 94 -8.19 -11.60 -6.50
N LEU A 95 -8.61 -10.67 -7.34
CA LEU A 95 -8.09 -9.30 -7.36
C LEU A 95 -8.29 -8.60 -6.00
N LYS A 96 -9.46 -8.79 -5.36
CA LYS A 96 -9.72 -8.23 -4.04
C LYS A 96 -8.67 -8.65 -3.01
N THR A 97 -8.03 -9.80 -3.16
CA THR A 97 -7.01 -10.26 -2.21
C THR A 97 -5.66 -9.55 -2.37
N THR A 98 -5.46 -8.75 -3.42
CA THR A 98 -4.22 -8.01 -3.67
C THR A 98 -4.26 -6.57 -3.15
N PHE A 99 -5.40 -6.12 -2.62
CA PHE A 99 -5.56 -4.76 -2.10
C PHE A 99 -6.51 -4.71 -0.90
N SER A 100 -6.47 -3.63 -0.13
CA SER A 100 -7.27 -3.46 1.09
C SER A 100 -7.53 -1.98 1.40
N VAL A 101 -8.66 -1.43 0.94
CA VAL A 101 -9.08 -0.06 1.28
C VAL A 101 -9.80 -0.06 2.63
N ARG A 102 -10.74 -1.00 2.81
CA ARG A 102 -11.56 -1.07 4.01
C ARG A 102 -10.76 -1.46 5.25
N LEU A 103 -9.79 -2.37 5.13
CA LEU A 103 -8.94 -2.75 6.26
C LEU A 103 -8.12 -1.56 6.77
N LEU A 104 -7.51 -0.79 5.85
CA LEU A 104 -6.72 0.39 6.18
C LEU A 104 -7.56 1.44 6.94
N HIS A 105 -8.80 1.70 6.49
CA HIS A 105 -9.73 2.53 7.25
C HIS A 105 -10.04 1.93 8.63
N LYS A 106 -10.41 0.64 8.70
CA LYS A 106 -10.81 0.01 9.97
C LYS A 106 -9.73 0.15 11.05
N GLU A 107 -8.47 -0.14 10.73
CA GLU A 107 -7.37 -0.03 11.69
C GLU A 107 -7.15 1.43 12.14
N ALA A 108 -7.16 2.38 11.21
CA ALA A 108 -7.03 3.80 11.53
C ALA A 108 -8.20 4.33 12.40
N ALA A 109 -9.44 3.98 12.05
CA ALA A 109 -10.63 4.38 12.77
C ALA A 109 -10.69 3.77 14.18
N LEU A 110 -10.18 2.54 14.35
CA LEU A 110 -10.09 1.89 15.64
C LEU A 110 -9.13 2.65 16.57
N ILE A 111 -7.94 2.99 16.10
CA ILE A 111 -6.96 3.78 16.86
C ILE A 111 -7.54 5.14 17.23
N ARG A 112 -8.15 5.85 16.27
CA ARG A 112 -8.84 7.13 16.52
C ARG A 112 -9.91 6.99 17.61
N THR A 113 -10.66 5.91 17.62
CA THR A 113 -11.71 5.67 18.62
C THR A 113 -11.13 5.51 20.02
N TYR A 114 -9.99 4.82 20.16
CA TYR A 114 -9.29 4.71 21.44
C TYR A 114 -8.68 6.04 21.88
N LEU A 115 -8.06 6.79 20.96
CA LEU A 115 -7.53 8.14 21.24
C LEU A 115 -8.62 9.09 21.74
N ARG A 116 -9.80 9.09 21.11
CA ARG A 116 -10.94 9.92 21.55
C ARG A 116 -11.49 9.56 22.93
N ARG A 117 -11.24 8.33 23.38
CA ARG A 117 -11.65 7.84 24.71
C ARG A 117 -10.53 7.92 25.74
N ASP A 118 -9.37 8.48 25.36
CA ASP A 118 -8.15 8.51 26.17
C ASP A 118 -7.69 7.12 26.65
N ASP A 119 -8.03 6.07 25.89
CA ASP A 119 -7.70 4.67 26.21
C ASP A 119 -6.30 4.33 25.69
N MET A 120 -5.29 4.96 26.30
CA MET A 120 -3.90 4.88 25.86
C MET A 120 -3.31 3.47 25.95
N GLU A 121 -3.82 2.60 26.83
CA GLU A 121 -3.42 1.20 26.90
C GLU A 121 -3.74 0.48 25.57
N LYS A 122 -4.98 0.62 25.08
CA LYS A 122 -5.38 0.03 23.79
C LYS A 122 -4.70 0.69 22.60
N VAL A 123 -4.44 1.99 22.65
CA VAL A 123 -3.64 2.69 21.63
C VAL A 123 -2.26 2.06 21.54
N ARG A 124 -1.52 1.99 22.65
CA ARG A 124 -0.14 1.46 22.69
C ARG A 124 -0.07 0.00 22.28
N GLY A 125 -1.05 -0.82 22.69
CA GLY A 125 -1.15 -2.23 22.28
C GLY A 125 -1.33 -2.45 20.77
N ARG A 126 -1.74 -1.41 20.02
CA ARG A 126 -1.88 -1.45 18.55
C ARG A 126 -0.72 -0.79 17.80
N MET A 127 0.12 -0.02 18.50
CA MET A 127 1.18 0.77 17.87
C MET A 127 2.39 -0.06 17.46
N SER A 128 2.60 -1.25 18.04
CA SER A 128 3.77 -2.10 17.74
C SER A 128 3.88 -2.51 16.27
N SER A 129 2.78 -2.50 15.52
CA SER A 129 2.78 -2.76 14.07
C SER A 129 3.00 -1.49 13.23
N LEU A 130 2.97 -0.30 13.83
CA LEU A 130 3.05 0.99 13.14
C LEU A 130 4.34 1.76 13.45
N VAL A 131 4.92 1.57 14.64
CA VAL A 131 6.13 2.27 15.06
C VAL A 131 7.29 1.28 15.24
N SER A 132 8.51 1.74 14.96
CA SER A 132 9.75 0.96 15.16
C SER A 132 10.30 1.05 16.59
N ARG A 133 9.75 1.93 17.44
CA ARG A 133 10.17 2.15 18.84
C ARG A 133 9.23 1.48 19.83
N ASP A 134 9.67 1.34 21.08
CA ASP A 134 8.79 0.85 22.16
C ASP A 134 7.56 1.76 22.31
N PRO A 135 6.33 1.22 22.10
CA PRO A 135 5.11 2.00 22.20
C PRO A 135 4.70 2.33 23.65
N SER A 136 5.35 1.76 24.67
CA SER A 136 4.97 1.89 26.09
C SER A 136 4.83 3.33 26.57
N ASN A 137 5.64 4.24 26.02
CA ASN A 137 5.68 5.66 26.39
C ASN A 137 5.11 6.59 25.30
N LEU A 138 4.41 6.06 24.30
CA LEU A 138 3.80 6.91 23.27
C LEU A 138 2.75 7.85 23.86
N THR A 139 2.82 9.11 23.44
CA THR A 139 1.78 10.12 23.68
C THR A 139 0.65 10.00 22.66
N ALA A 140 -0.53 10.56 22.97
CA ALA A 140 -1.66 10.60 22.04
C ALA A 140 -1.30 11.31 20.72
N ALA A 141 -0.52 12.39 20.77
CA ALA A 141 -0.05 13.10 19.58
C ALA A 141 0.90 12.24 18.72
N GLN A 142 1.84 11.53 19.35
CA GLN A 142 2.75 10.62 18.63
C GLN A 142 2.02 9.44 18.00
N ALA A 143 1.05 8.86 18.71
CA ALA A 143 0.20 7.79 18.18
C ALA A 143 -0.67 8.28 17.02
N THR A 144 -1.18 9.51 17.12
CA THR A 144 -1.93 10.15 16.02
C THR A 144 -1.04 10.35 14.80
N ALA A 145 0.18 10.88 14.99
CA ALA A 145 1.14 11.09 13.91
C ALA A 145 1.52 9.77 13.23
N ALA A 146 1.88 8.74 14.00
CA ALA A 146 2.21 7.42 13.47
C ALA A 146 1.03 6.79 12.67
N THR A 147 -0.21 7.03 13.11
CA THR A 147 -1.39 6.55 12.37
C THR A 147 -1.58 7.32 11.06
N VAL A 148 -1.40 8.64 11.08
CA VAL A 148 -1.47 9.47 9.86
C VAL A 148 -0.37 9.09 8.87
N GLU A 149 0.86 8.93 9.35
CA GLU A 149 2.02 8.44 8.59
C GLU A 149 1.67 7.11 7.93
N SER A 150 1.30 6.11 8.73
CA SER A 150 0.97 4.77 8.23
C SER A 150 -0.14 4.78 7.19
N VAL A 151 -1.26 5.48 7.42
CA VAL A 151 -2.35 5.54 6.44
C VAL A 151 -1.88 6.22 5.15
N SER A 152 -1.16 7.33 5.25
CA SER A 152 -0.71 8.07 4.07
C SER A 152 0.33 7.30 3.25
N GLU A 153 1.30 6.65 3.90
CA GLU A 153 2.28 5.77 3.26
C GLU A 153 1.59 4.61 2.53
N ASN A 154 0.66 3.95 3.22
CA ASN A 154 0.00 2.73 2.72
C ASN A 154 -1.04 2.98 1.62
N ILE A 155 -1.41 4.23 1.30
CA ILE A 155 -2.31 4.53 0.17
C ILE A 155 -1.80 3.89 -1.14
N ASN A 156 -0.50 3.98 -1.38
CA ASN A 156 0.10 3.46 -2.60
C ASN A 156 0.01 1.92 -2.65
N ASP A 157 0.58 1.26 -1.64
CA ASP A 157 0.78 -0.19 -1.65
C ASP A 157 -0.50 -0.97 -1.33
N SER A 158 -1.39 -0.38 -0.51
CA SER A 158 -2.62 -1.04 -0.10
C SER A 158 -3.65 -1.08 -1.21
N PHE A 159 -3.68 -0.14 -2.16
CA PHE A 159 -4.68 -0.20 -3.23
C PHE A 159 -4.29 0.46 -4.55
N LEU A 160 -3.60 1.61 -4.56
CA LEU A 160 -3.40 2.33 -5.82
C LEU A 160 -2.48 1.55 -6.77
N ALA A 161 -1.32 1.12 -6.31
CA ALA A 161 -0.39 0.35 -7.11
C ALA A 161 -0.99 -1.00 -7.56
N PRO A 162 -1.63 -1.82 -6.69
CA PRO A 162 -2.35 -3.01 -7.14
C PRO A 162 -3.36 -2.74 -8.26
N TRP A 163 -4.14 -1.66 -8.19
CA TRP A 163 -5.11 -1.31 -9.23
C TRP A 163 -4.46 -0.86 -10.54
N LEU A 164 -3.36 -0.10 -10.48
CA LEU A 164 -2.62 0.32 -11.68
C LEU A 164 -1.95 -0.88 -12.36
N PHE A 165 -1.35 -1.79 -11.58
CA PHE A 165 -0.77 -3.02 -12.12
C PHE A 165 -1.84 -3.96 -12.70
N PHE A 166 -3.02 -4.03 -12.08
CA PHE A 166 -4.18 -4.72 -12.67
C PHE A 166 -4.62 -4.06 -13.98
N ALA A 167 -4.71 -2.73 -14.02
CA ALA A 167 -5.16 -2.02 -15.20
C ALA A 167 -4.23 -2.20 -16.40
N LEU A 168 -2.92 -2.31 -16.16
CA LEU A 168 -1.90 -2.47 -17.21
C LEU A 168 -1.69 -3.93 -17.62
N PHE A 169 -1.75 -4.89 -16.68
CA PHE A 169 -1.31 -6.26 -16.92
C PHE A 169 -2.32 -7.33 -16.46
N GLY A 170 -3.53 -6.92 -16.06
CA GLY A 170 -4.57 -7.79 -15.53
C GLY A 170 -4.21 -8.43 -14.18
N LEU A 171 -4.90 -9.54 -13.85
CA LEU A 171 -4.62 -10.34 -12.64
C LEU A 171 -3.13 -10.71 -12.47
N PRO A 172 -2.38 -11.09 -13.54
CA PRO A 172 -0.94 -11.36 -13.42
C PRO A 172 -0.15 -10.20 -12.81
N GLY A 173 -0.41 -8.97 -13.26
CA GLY A 173 0.27 -7.78 -12.74
C GLY A 173 -0.03 -7.53 -11.28
N ALA A 174 -1.31 -7.61 -10.90
CA ALA A 174 -1.74 -7.39 -9.52
C ALA A 174 -1.09 -8.39 -8.55
N PHE A 175 -1.02 -9.68 -8.93
CA PHE A 175 -0.41 -10.73 -8.11
C PHE A 175 1.11 -10.64 -8.07
N ALA A 176 1.76 -10.31 -9.19
CA ALA A 176 3.20 -10.09 -9.24
C ALA A 176 3.60 -8.91 -8.34
N PHE A 177 2.90 -7.77 -8.48
CA PHE A 177 3.09 -6.60 -7.62
C PHE A 177 2.87 -6.96 -6.15
N ARG A 178 1.79 -7.67 -5.82
CA ARG A 178 1.51 -8.03 -4.43
C ARG A 178 2.59 -8.91 -3.83
N MET A 179 3.16 -9.84 -4.60
CA MET A 179 4.28 -10.66 -4.15
C MET A 179 5.55 -9.82 -3.94
N ILE A 180 5.84 -8.85 -4.80
CA ILE A 180 6.96 -7.90 -4.63
C ILE A 180 6.80 -7.12 -3.32
N ASN A 181 5.63 -6.53 -3.09
CA ASN A 181 5.33 -5.80 -1.86
C ASN A 181 5.36 -6.69 -0.62
N THR A 182 4.90 -7.94 -0.73
CA THR A 182 4.99 -8.92 0.36
C THR A 182 6.44 -9.29 0.67
N LEU A 183 7.31 -9.38 -0.33
CA LEU A 183 8.74 -9.60 -0.13
C LEU A 183 9.39 -8.45 0.63
N ASP A 184 9.13 -7.20 0.23
CA ASP A 184 9.69 -6.04 0.92
C ASP A 184 9.18 -5.92 2.38
N SER A 185 7.87 -6.04 2.59
CA SER A 185 7.27 -5.95 3.94
C SER A 185 7.67 -7.06 4.91
N MET A 186 8.25 -8.17 4.44
CA MET A 186 8.68 -9.28 5.31
C MET A 186 10.19 -9.34 5.48
N ILE A 187 10.96 -9.10 4.41
CA ILE A 187 12.41 -9.27 4.42
C ILE A 187 13.19 -8.05 3.91
N GLY A 188 12.53 -6.95 3.53
CA GLY A 188 13.18 -5.73 3.01
C GLY A 188 13.91 -4.88 4.05
N TYR A 189 13.79 -5.22 5.34
CA TYR A 189 14.40 -4.45 6.43
C TYR A 189 15.91 -4.67 6.56
N ARG A 190 16.60 -3.61 7.01
CA ARG A 190 18.03 -3.68 7.36
C ARG A 190 18.27 -4.56 8.59
N GLY A 191 19.52 -4.97 8.78
CA GLY A 191 19.94 -5.84 9.89
C GLY A 191 19.95 -7.31 9.48
N VAL A 192 19.05 -8.12 10.02
CA VAL A 192 19.03 -9.59 9.79
C VAL A 192 18.88 -9.95 8.31
N TYR A 193 18.22 -9.10 7.52
CA TYR A 193 18.00 -9.31 6.08
C TYR A 193 18.81 -8.35 5.20
N GLU A 194 19.87 -7.72 5.72
CA GLU A 194 20.68 -6.72 4.99
C GLU A 194 21.17 -7.20 3.61
N TYR A 195 21.45 -8.49 3.48
CA TYR A 195 21.86 -9.11 2.22
C TYR A 195 20.69 -9.80 1.52
N LEU A 196 19.95 -10.66 2.23
CA LEU A 196 18.85 -11.44 1.65
C LEU A 196 17.70 -10.57 1.12
N GLY A 197 17.35 -9.51 1.84
CA GLY A 197 16.25 -8.59 1.54
C GLY A 197 16.55 -7.52 0.50
N LYS A 198 17.84 -7.27 0.22
CA LYS A 198 18.29 -6.10 -0.54
C LYS A 198 17.72 -6.03 -1.95
N ALA A 199 17.58 -7.18 -2.62
CA ALA A 199 16.99 -7.24 -3.95
C ALA A 199 15.47 -6.96 -3.92
N SER A 200 14.78 -7.49 -2.91
CA SER A 200 13.35 -7.27 -2.70
C SER A 200 13.02 -5.79 -2.47
N ALA A 201 13.75 -5.13 -1.56
CA ALA A 201 13.54 -3.71 -1.25
C ALA A 201 13.80 -2.80 -2.47
N LYS A 202 14.88 -3.08 -3.22
CA LYS A 202 15.16 -2.34 -4.46
C LYS A 202 14.13 -2.57 -5.55
N LEU A 203 13.61 -3.79 -5.66
CA LEU A 203 12.58 -4.10 -6.65
C LEU A 203 11.26 -3.42 -6.30
N ASP A 204 10.86 -3.45 -5.03
CA ASP A 204 9.67 -2.72 -4.55
C ASP A 204 9.81 -1.22 -4.81
N ASP A 205 10.95 -0.63 -4.41
CA ASP A 205 11.22 0.78 -4.66
C ASP A 205 11.12 1.13 -6.15
N LEU A 206 11.61 0.26 -7.04
CA LEU A 206 11.56 0.46 -8.48
C LEU A 206 10.13 0.42 -9.03
N VAL A 207 9.35 -0.61 -8.68
CA VAL A 207 7.98 -0.77 -9.21
C VAL A 207 7.04 0.30 -8.67
N ASN A 208 7.33 0.85 -7.50
CA ASN A 208 6.56 1.91 -6.86
C ASN A 208 6.96 3.33 -7.27
N LEU A 209 7.99 3.53 -8.11
CA LEU A 209 8.40 4.87 -8.56
C LEU A 209 7.24 5.65 -9.18
N ILE A 210 6.54 5.07 -10.15
CA ILE A 210 5.42 5.75 -10.82
C ILE A 210 4.17 5.78 -9.93
N PRO A 211 3.70 4.64 -9.36
CA PRO A 211 2.52 4.62 -8.50
C PRO A 211 2.58 5.61 -7.33
N ALA A 212 3.71 5.70 -6.60
CA ALA A 212 3.82 6.56 -5.44
C ALA A 212 3.73 8.06 -5.79
N ARG A 213 4.24 8.46 -6.96
CA ARG A 213 4.11 9.84 -7.48
C ARG A 213 2.67 10.13 -7.85
N ILE A 214 1.99 9.21 -8.53
CA ILE A 214 0.56 9.33 -8.81
C ILE A 214 -0.22 9.44 -7.49
N ALA A 215 0.07 8.60 -6.49
CA ALA A 215 -0.54 8.66 -5.17
C ALA A 215 -0.37 10.04 -4.50
N GLY A 216 0.85 10.57 -4.48
CA GLY A 216 1.14 11.90 -3.94
C GLY A 216 0.38 13.01 -4.67
N LEU A 217 0.36 12.98 -6.01
CA LEU A 217 -0.39 13.95 -6.82
C LEU A 217 -1.89 13.88 -6.54
N LEU A 218 -2.48 12.68 -6.52
CA LEU A 218 -3.90 12.49 -6.21
C LEU A 218 -4.24 12.95 -4.79
N LEU A 219 -3.33 12.76 -3.83
CA LEU A 219 -3.50 13.21 -2.45
C LEU A 219 -3.51 14.75 -2.39
N VAL A 220 -2.59 15.41 -3.09
CA VAL A 220 -2.57 16.87 -3.19
C VAL A 220 -3.86 17.40 -3.83
N LEU A 221 -4.32 16.78 -4.92
CA LEU A 221 -5.58 17.15 -5.55
C LEU A 221 -6.78 16.97 -4.61
N SER A 222 -6.81 15.86 -3.87
CA SER A 222 -7.85 15.55 -2.89
C SER A 222 -7.94 16.61 -1.79
N ALA A 223 -6.81 17.16 -1.35
CA ALA A 223 -6.77 18.24 -0.36
C ALA A 223 -7.47 19.53 -0.82
N GLY A 224 -7.73 19.70 -2.12
CA GLY A 224 -8.51 20.83 -2.65
C GLY A 224 -10.02 20.69 -2.47
N PHE A 225 -10.52 19.47 -2.24
CA PHE A 225 -11.96 19.18 -2.11
C PHE A 225 -12.38 18.89 -0.66
N LEU A 226 -11.42 18.69 0.24
CA LEU A 226 -11.68 18.27 1.61
C LEU A 226 -11.59 19.43 2.61
N PRO A 227 -12.57 19.58 3.51
CA PRO A 227 -12.58 20.65 4.49
C PRO A 227 -11.43 20.52 5.49
N GLY A 228 -10.84 21.64 5.88
CA GLY A 228 -9.72 21.67 6.83
C GLY A 228 -8.38 21.22 6.23
N GLN A 229 -8.29 21.05 4.91
CA GLN A 229 -7.06 20.75 4.18
C GLN A 229 -6.69 21.87 3.20
N LYS A 230 -5.41 21.97 2.82
CA LYS A 230 -4.91 23.01 1.91
C LYS A 230 -4.09 22.41 0.77
N LEU A 231 -4.63 22.44 -0.44
CA LEU A 231 -3.96 21.96 -1.66
C LEU A 231 -2.60 22.64 -1.92
N SER A 232 -2.54 23.97 -1.84
CA SER A 232 -1.31 24.73 -2.10
C SER A 232 -0.17 24.35 -1.16
N ARG A 233 -0.51 24.06 0.10
CA ARG A 233 0.45 23.64 1.12
C ARG A 233 0.84 22.18 0.95
N ALA A 234 -0.12 21.30 0.66
CA ALA A 234 0.13 19.90 0.32
C ALA A 234 1.15 19.79 -0.83
N TRP A 235 0.94 20.56 -1.90
CA TRP A 235 1.85 20.65 -3.04
C TRP A 235 3.25 21.12 -2.64
N SER A 236 3.33 22.27 -1.96
CA SER A 236 4.60 22.87 -1.56
C SER A 236 5.42 21.96 -0.65
N ILE A 237 4.80 21.36 0.36
CA ILE A 237 5.48 20.47 1.30
C ILE A 237 5.86 19.15 0.63
N MET A 238 4.98 18.57 -0.18
CA MET A 238 5.30 17.35 -0.94
C MET A 238 6.59 17.56 -1.75
N LEU A 239 6.65 18.61 -2.58
CA LEU A 239 7.84 18.88 -3.39
C LEU A 239 9.11 19.18 -2.57
N ARG A 240 8.98 19.88 -1.44
CA ARG A 240 10.15 20.23 -0.61
C ARG A 240 10.66 19.06 0.24
N HIS A 241 9.77 18.17 0.69
CA HIS A 241 10.07 17.20 1.76
C HIS A 241 9.99 15.73 1.31
N HIS A 242 9.50 15.40 0.10
CA HIS A 242 9.31 14.01 -0.33
C HIS A 242 10.59 13.15 -0.30
N SER A 243 11.77 13.77 -0.44
CA SER A 243 13.05 13.06 -0.49
C SER A 243 13.70 12.84 0.89
N ARG A 244 13.01 13.19 1.98
CA ARG A 244 13.56 13.07 3.34
C ARG A 244 13.37 11.68 3.96
N THR A 245 12.54 10.84 3.36
CA THR A 245 12.34 9.45 3.76
C THR A 245 13.43 8.56 3.17
N GLN A 246 13.65 7.38 3.76
CA GLN A 246 14.63 6.44 3.23
C GLN A 246 14.20 5.82 1.90
N SER A 247 12.92 5.43 1.79
CA SER A 247 12.36 5.03 0.51
C SER A 247 12.17 6.27 -0.37
N PRO A 248 12.53 6.22 -1.67
CA PRO A 248 12.24 7.27 -2.64
C PRO A 248 10.73 7.46 -2.92
N ASN A 249 9.88 6.59 -2.39
CA ASN A 249 8.45 6.53 -2.67
C ASN A 249 7.59 7.02 -1.51
N ALA A 250 7.85 6.56 -0.29
CA ALA A 250 7.00 6.81 0.88
C ALA A 250 6.77 8.32 1.15
N GLY A 251 7.80 9.15 0.96
CA GLY A 251 7.73 10.57 1.26
C GLY A 251 6.75 11.36 0.39
N TRP A 252 6.35 10.87 -0.80
CA TRP A 252 5.41 11.58 -1.67
C TRP A 252 4.04 11.73 -1.02
N THR A 253 3.46 10.65 -0.50
CA THR A 253 2.15 10.69 0.15
C THR A 253 2.24 11.25 1.56
N MET A 254 3.26 10.88 2.33
CA MET A 254 3.42 11.36 3.72
C MET A 254 3.66 12.87 3.79
N ALA A 255 4.55 13.42 2.95
CA ALA A 255 4.79 14.87 2.91
C ALA A 255 3.57 15.63 2.38
N GLY A 256 2.89 15.09 1.35
CA GLY A 256 1.63 15.64 0.85
C GLY A 256 0.58 15.72 1.94
N MET A 257 0.42 14.67 2.75
CA MET A 257 -0.54 14.62 3.86
C MET A 257 -0.18 15.60 4.98
N ALA A 258 1.08 15.63 5.40
CA ALA A 258 1.56 16.57 6.41
C ALA A 258 1.28 18.03 5.99
N GLY A 259 1.55 18.35 4.72
CA GLY A 259 1.24 19.66 4.14
C GLY A 259 -0.25 19.95 4.03
N ALA A 260 -1.05 18.96 3.64
CA ALA A 260 -2.51 19.11 3.53
C ALA A 260 -3.15 19.44 4.88
N LEU A 261 -2.77 18.72 5.93
CA LEU A 261 -3.28 18.88 7.30
C LEU A 261 -2.66 20.08 8.02
N GLY A 262 -1.46 20.47 7.60
CA GLY A 262 -0.71 21.55 8.21
C GLY A 262 -0.03 21.19 9.53
N VAL A 263 0.44 19.95 9.62
CA VAL A 263 1.12 19.36 10.78
C VAL A 263 2.54 18.95 10.40
N GLN A 264 3.35 18.61 11.40
CA GLN A 264 4.65 17.99 11.20
C GLN A 264 4.60 16.51 11.60
N LEU A 265 5.01 15.64 10.70
CA LEU A 265 5.20 14.22 10.90
C LEU A 265 6.70 13.97 11.11
N GLU A 266 7.07 13.28 12.19
CA GLU A 266 8.45 13.15 12.63
C GLU A 266 8.74 11.74 13.11
N LYS A 267 9.80 11.18 12.53
CA LYS A 267 10.44 9.98 13.02
C LYS A 267 11.74 10.37 13.71
N ASP A 268 11.78 10.19 15.03
CA ASP A 268 12.96 10.43 15.86
C ASP A 268 13.79 9.13 15.89
N ASP A 269 14.69 9.01 14.93
CA ASP A 269 15.59 7.86 14.75
C ASP A 269 16.97 8.36 14.27
N PRO A 270 18.09 7.96 14.92
CA PRO A 270 19.42 8.45 14.57
C PRO A 270 19.88 8.13 13.14
N GLU A 271 19.38 7.03 12.56
CA GLU A 271 19.78 6.58 11.22
C GLU A 271 18.68 6.78 10.17
N LEU A 272 17.42 6.64 10.58
CA LEU A 272 16.25 6.64 9.68
C LEU A 272 15.32 7.85 9.89
N GLY A 273 15.74 8.81 10.71
CA GLY A 273 14.90 9.92 11.14
C GLY A 273 14.56 10.91 10.04
N TYR A 274 13.39 11.53 10.15
CA TYR A 274 12.91 12.52 9.20
C TYR A 274 11.93 13.50 9.83
N LYS A 275 11.74 14.66 9.19
CA LYS A 275 10.67 15.62 9.49
C LYS A 275 9.97 16.03 8.19
N LEU A 276 8.68 15.74 8.09
CA LEU A 276 7.81 16.05 6.96
C LEU A 276 6.76 17.07 7.40
N GLY A 277 6.43 18.05 6.56
CA GLY A 277 5.57 19.17 6.98
C GLY A 277 6.23 20.22 7.87
N GLU A 278 5.42 21.18 8.29
CA GLU A 278 5.76 22.33 9.14
C GLU A 278 4.73 22.39 10.29
N PRO A 279 5.13 22.71 11.54
CA PRO A 279 4.27 22.58 12.71
C PRO A 279 3.34 23.80 12.92
N ASP A 280 2.55 24.16 11.91
CA ASP A 280 1.66 25.34 11.99
C ASP A 280 0.53 25.14 13.01
N ARG A 281 0.16 23.89 13.28
CA ARG A 281 -0.71 23.51 14.38
C ARG A 281 -0.31 22.15 14.93
N GLN A 282 -0.80 21.85 16.13
CA GLN A 282 -0.66 20.53 16.73
C GLN A 282 -1.54 19.52 16.00
N ILE A 283 -1.07 18.27 15.99
CA ILE A 283 -1.82 17.13 15.47
C ILE A 283 -2.87 16.69 16.48
N GLU A 284 -4.05 16.33 16.01
CA GLU A 284 -5.19 15.91 16.82
C GLU A 284 -5.81 14.62 16.27
N PRO A 285 -6.49 13.79 17.09
CA PRO A 285 -7.06 12.51 16.63
C PRO A 285 -7.98 12.63 15.39
N GLU A 286 -8.63 13.78 15.21
CA GLU A 286 -9.46 14.10 14.05
C GLU A 286 -8.66 14.07 12.73
N ASP A 287 -7.35 14.30 12.77
CA ASP A 287 -6.47 14.20 11.61
C ASP A 287 -6.43 12.80 11.01
N ILE A 288 -6.61 11.75 11.81
CA ILE A 288 -6.77 10.39 11.29
C ILE A 288 -8.00 10.32 10.37
N THR A 289 -9.09 11.00 10.74
CA THR A 289 -10.30 11.07 9.91
C THR A 289 -10.03 11.81 8.61
N ARG A 290 -9.35 12.95 8.69
CA ARG A 290 -9.00 13.77 7.51
C ARG A 290 -8.10 12.99 6.55
N THR A 291 -7.14 12.24 7.07
CA THR A 291 -6.27 11.35 6.29
C THR A 291 -7.06 10.23 5.63
N VAL A 292 -8.00 9.60 6.34
CA VAL A 292 -8.90 8.57 5.77
C VAL A 292 -9.81 9.16 4.67
N GLN A 293 -10.30 10.39 4.83
CA GLN A 293 -11.07 11.08 3.79
C GLN A 293 -10.21 11.29 2.52
N SER A 294 -8.96 11.73 2.69
CA SER A 294 -8.02 11.86 1.58
C SER A 294 -7.72 10.51 0.93
N MET A 295 -7.54 9.44 1.71
CA MET A 295 -7.39 8.07 1.22
C MET A 295 -8.57 7.65 0.34
N TYR A 296 -9.82 7.92 0.75
CA TYR A 296 -11.00 7.61 -0.06
C TYR A 296 -11.10 8.47 -1.34
N MET A 297 -10.66 9.73 -1.31
CA MET A 297 -10.61 10.56 -2.51
C MET A 297 -9.53 10.09 -3.48
N VAL A 298 -8.36 9.70 -2.97
CA VAL A 298 -7.31 9.05 -3.78
C VAL A 298 -7.82 7.74 -4.36
N ALA A 299 -8.56 6.93 -3.59
CA ALA A 299 -9.19 5.72 -4.09
C ALA A 299 -10.18 6.01 -5.23
N PHE A 300 -11.03 7.04 -5.09
CA PHE A 300 -11.96 7.44 -6.13
C PHE A 300 -11.25 7.85 -7.43
N PHE A 301 -10.28 8.75 -7.35
CA PHE A 301 -9.52 9.19 -8.54
C PHE A 301 -8.65 8.07 -9.11
N GLY A 302 -8.04 7.25 -8.25
CA GLY A 302 -7.23 6.10 -8.64
C GLY A 302 -8.04 5.06 -9.40
N MET A 303 -9.28 4.79 -8.96
CA MET A 303 -10.20 3.92 -9.68
C MET A 303 -10.60 4.50 -11.04
N ALA A 304 -10.84 5.81 -11.12
CA ALA A 304 -11.12 6.47 -12.40
C ALA A 304 -9.94 6.36 -13.38
N ILE A 305 -8.70 6.53 -12.89
CA ILE A 305 -7.49 6.33 -13.71
C ILE A 305 -7.37 4.87 -14.15
N ALA A 306 -7.56 3.91 -13.24
CA ALA A 306 -7.48 2.49 -13.56
C ALA A 306 -8.54 2.10 -14.62
N PHE A 307 -9.78 2.58 -14.49
CA PHE A 307 -10.82 2.39 -15.50
C PHE A 307 -10.46 3.02 -16.84
N ALA A 308 -9.93 4.24 -16.83
CA ALA A 308 -9.48 4.90 -18.07
C ALA A 308 -8.37 4.11 -18.76
N ILE A 309 -7.39 3.60 -18.00
CA ILE A 309 -6.32 2.74 -18.54
C ILE A 309 -6.91 1.48 -19.17
N ILE A 310 -7.77 0.74 -18.44
CA ILE A 310 -8.39 -0.49 -18.94
C ILE A 310 -9.21 -0.22 -20.20
N TYR A 311 -10.01 0.85 -20.20
CA TYR A 311 -10.85 1.23 -21.33
C TYR A 311 -10.02 1.62 -22.56
N LEU A 312 -8.98 2.44 -22.38
CA LEU A 312 -8.11 2.86 -23.49
C LEU A 312 -7.32 1.68 -24.05
N TRP A 313 -6.74 0.84 -23.20
CA TRP A 313 -6.03 -0.36 -23.64
C TRP A 313 -6.91 -1.32 -24.43
N GLY A 314 -8.16 -1.53 -23.99
CA GLY A 314 -9.12 -2.39 -24.70
C GLY A 314 -9.65 -1.83 -26.01
N ASN A 315 -9.39 -0.54 -26.33
CA ASN A 315 -9.76 0.07 -27.60
C ASN A 315 -8.57 0.26 -28.57
N ILE A 316 -7.33 0.20 -28.07
CA ILE A 316 -6.10 0.37 -28.89
C ILE A 316 -5.71 -0.96 -29.56
N ILE A 317 -6.10 -2.10 -28.97
CA ILE A 317 -5.74 -3.47 -29.37
C ILE A 317 -6.99 -4.18 -29.90
#